data_AF-A0A0J7JYV4-F1
#
_entry.id   AF-A0A0J7JYV4-F1
#
_cell.length_a   1.000
_cell.length_b   1.000
_cell.length_c   1.000
_cell.angle_alpha   90.00
_cell.angle_beta   90.00
_cell.angle_gamma   90.00
#
_symmetry.space_group_name_H-M   'P 1'
#
loop_
_entity.id
_entity.type
_entity.pdbx_description
1 polymer ?
#
loop_
_entity_poly.entity_id
_entity_poly.type
_entity_poly.pdbx_seq_one_letter_code
_entity_poly.pdbx_strand_id
1 'polypeptide(L)'
;AFVNAKLPRGGWLKNPFEELTFKGRIDPQNPMKFLRRFEKIARYEGVGKNDQLYFFGRCMRGTASNWFDVRDPDDIDETIDSFTDYFWGEEQQARFREDIYNERYKAEVGTTMAEYALNLSKQAKYLRSPMSEHEVIRCVKRLFGASVAREIRPTTVKSI
;
A
#
# COMPACT_ATOMS: atom_id res chain seq x y z
N ALA A 1 17.26 23.13 14.11
CA ALA A 1 17.03 23.58 12.72
C ALA A 1 17.43 22.44 11.80
N PHE A 2 16.48 21.78 11.14
CA PHE A 2 16.80 20.72 10.19
C PHE A 2 17.23 21.37 8.88
N VAL A 3 18.45 21.05 8.46
CA VAL A 3 19.10 21.59 7.26
C VAL A 3 18.29 21.12 6.05
N ASN A 4 17.74 22.07 5.29
CA ASN A 4 17.13 21.80 3.99
C ASN A 4 18.11 20.99 3.14
N ALA A 5 17.71 19.79 2.73
CA ALA A 5 18.56 18.80 2.06
C ALA A 5 18.88 19.14 0.58
N LYS A 6 18.51 20.35 0.13
CA LYS A 6 18.62 20.80 -1.26
C LYS A 6 19.83 21.71 -1.42
N LEU A 7 20.78 21.29 -2.24
CA LEU A 7 21.99 22.05 -2.57
C LEU A 7 21.66 23.22 -3.51
N PRO A 8 22.47 24.31 -3.48
CA PRO A 8 22.29 25.48 -4.35
C PRO A 8 22.31 25.20 -5.87
N ARG A 9 22.79 24.02 -6.28
CA ARG A 9 22.85 23.56 -7.68
C ARG A 9 21.76 22.54 -8.05
N GLY A 10 20.72 22.38 -7.22
CA GLY A 10 19.59 21.49 -7.50
C GLY A 10 19.77 20.02 -7.08
N GLY A 11 20.94 19.66 -6.54
CA GLY A 11 21.19 18.30 -6.01
C GLY A 11 20.67 18.08 -4.59
N TRP A 12 20.47 16.83 -4.20
CA TRP A 12 20.08 16.44 -2.85
C TRP A 12 21.28 15.93 -2.05
N LEU A 13 21.51 16.45 -0.84
CA LEU A 13 22.61 16.01 0.03
C LEU A 13 22.41 14.55 0.50
N LYS A 14 21.14 14.16 0.67
CA LYS A 14 20.70 12.81 0.99
C LYS A 14 19.48 12.50 0.11
N ASN A 15 19.43 11.31 -0.48
CA ASN A 15 18.25 10.87 -1.24
C ASN A 15 17.03 10.83 -0.31
N PRO A 16 15.98 11.66 -0.52
CA PRO A 16 14.83 11.69 0.38
C PRO A 16 14.01 10.38 0.36
N PHE A 17 14.25 9.51 -0.62
CA PHE A 17 13.59 8.22 -0.81
C PHE A 17 14.47 7.02 -0.44
N GLU A 18 15.62 7.21 0.20
CA GLU A 18 16.61 6.14 0.44
C GLU A 18 16.03 4.89 1.14
N GLU A 19 15.12 5.08 2.08
CA GLU A 19 14.46 4.00 2.82
C GLU A 19 13.20 3.45 2.14
N LEU A 20 12.76 4.10 1.05
CA LEU A 20 11.53 3.74 0.37
C LEU A 20 11.86 2.74 -0.75
N THR A 21 11.28 1.53 -0.64
CA THR A 21 11.45 0.51 -1.67
C THR A 21 10.14 -0.23 -1.93
N PHE A 22 10.01 -0.81 -3.12
CA PHE A 22 8.89 -1.66 -3.50
C PHE A 22 9.37 -2.82 -4.37
N LYS A 23 9.05 -4.06 -3.97
CA LYS A 23 9.55 -5.30 -4.59
C LYS A 23 8.61 -5.92 -5.63
N GLY A 24 7.44 -5.32 -5.86
CA GLY A 24 6.41 -5.81 -6.78
C GLY A 24 5.38 -6.66 -6.06
N ARG A 25 4.82 -7.66 -6.77
CA ARG A 25 3.70 -8.48 -6.25
C ARG A 25 4.02 -9.31 -5.00
N ILE A 26 5.30 -9.58 -4.76
CA ILE A 26 5.78 -10.30 -3.57
C ILE A 26 6.04 -9.38 -2.37
N ASP A 27 5.92 -8.07 -2.55
CA ASP A 27 6.14 -7.12 -1.45
C ASP A 27 5.01 -7.24 -0.43
N PRO A 28 5.30 -7.38 0.88
CA PRO A 28 4.27 -7.38 1.91
C PRO A 28 3.55 -6.02 2.05
N GLN A 29 4.13 -4.94 1.51
CA GLN A 29 3.51 -3.62 1.51
C GLN A 29 2.46 -3.50 0.39
N ASN A 30 1.28 -2.97 0.75
CA ASN A 30 0.28 -2.58 -0.24
C ASN A 30 0.84 -1.52 -1.23
N PRO A 31 0.68 -1.68 -2.56
CA PRO A 31 1.22 -0.75 -3.55
C PRO A 31 0.78 0.71 -3.34
N MET A 32 -0.49 0.93 -2.96
CA MET A 32 -1.01 2.27 -2.71
C MET A 32 -0.43 2.91 -1.45
N LYS A 33 -0.04 2.11 -0.46
CA LYS A 33 0.68 2.59 0.72
C LYS A 33 2.07 3.10 0.34
N PHE A 34 2.77 2.37 -0.54
CA PHE A 34 4.05 2.80 -1.09
C PHE A 34 3.89 4.11 -1.85
N LEU A 35 2.95 4.17 -2.79
CA LEU A 35 2.71 5.33 -3.63
C LEU A 35 2.37 6.58 -2.80
N ARG A 36 1.44 6.49 -1.85
CA ARG A 36 1.11 7.62 -0.97
C ARG A 36 2.31 8.10 -0.14
N ARG A 37 3.21 7.20 0.26
CA ARG A 37 4.44 7.58 0.99
C ARG A 37 5.42 8.28 0.06
N PHE A 38 5.57 7.80 -1.17
CA PHE A 38 6.37 8.44 -2.22
C PHE A 38 5.87 9.87 -2.48
N GLU A 39 4.59 10.04 -2.81
CA GLU A 39 3.98 11.34 -3.11
C GLU A 39 4.08 12.31 -1.93
N LYS A 40 3.93 11.81 -0.69
CA LYS A 40 4.05 12.62 0.52
C LYS A 40 5.48 13.16 0.68
N ILE A 41 6.50 12.32 0.46
CA ILE A 41 7.91 12.74 0.52
C ILE A 41 8.19 13.73 -0.61
N ALA A 42 7.79 13.42 -1.85
CA ALA A 42 7.98 14.28 -3.00
C ALA A 42 7.37 15.68 -2.80
N ARG A 43 6.17 15.75 -2.23
CA ARG A 43 5.48 17.01 -1.90
C ARG A 43 6.18 17.78 -0.79
N TYR A 44 6.57 17.10 0.28
CA TYR A 44 7.23 17.73 1.43
C TYR A 44 8.58 18.34 1.04
N GLU A 45 9.34 17.62 0.24
CA GLU A 45 10.67 18.02 -0.24
C GLU A 45 10.60 18.93 -1.48
N GLY A 46 9.44 19.10 -2.11
CA GLY A 46 9.29 19.91 -3.32
C GLY A 46 10.12 19.37 -4.49
N VAL A 47 10.05 18.05 -4.71
CA VAL A 47 10.73 17.32 -5.79
C VAL A 47 9.99 17.57 -7.10
N GLY A 48 10.68 18.04 -8.15
CA GLY A 48 10.09 18.27 -9.46
C GLY A 48 9.76 16.95 -10.17
N LYS A 49 8.85 16.97 -11.16
CA LYS A 49 8.36 15.76 -11.85
C LYS A 49 9.49 14.89 -12.43
N ASN A 50 10.45 15.51 -13.13
CA ASN A 50 11.58 14.79 -13.72
C ASN A 50 12.43 14.08 -12.65
N ASP A 51 12.68 14.76 -11.52
CA ASP A 51 13.40 14.16 -10.39
C ASP A 51 12.58 13.05 -9.73
N GLN A 52 11.25 13.23 -9.62
CA GLN A 52 10.35 12.21 -9.08
C GLN A 52 10.44 10.93 -9.91
N LEU A 53 10.39 11.02 -11.24
CA LEU A 53 10.51 9.85 -12.12
C LEU A 53 11.81 9.08 -11.86
N TYR A 54 12.94 9.80 -11.82
CA TYR A 54 14.24 9.22 -11.48
C TYR A 54 14.23 8.54 -10.11
N PHE A 55 13.71 9.21 -9.07
CA PHE A 55 13.64 8.63 -7.74
C PHE A 55 12.65 7.46 -7.62
N PHE A 56 11.55 7.49 -8.38
CA PHE A 56 10.54 6.44 -8.40
C PHE A 56 11.14 5.14 -8.94
N GLY A 57 11.84 5.20 -10.07
CA GLY A 57 12.60 4.05 -10.59
C GLY A 57 13.62 3.53 -9.58
N ARG A 58 14.32 4.44 -8.89
CA ARG A 58 15.26 4.08 -7.81
C ARG A 58 14.63 3.47 -6.56
N CYS A 59 13.31 3.53 -6.38
CA CYS A 59 12.60 2.83 -5.32
C CYS A 59 12.23 1.39 -5.72
N MET A 60 12.21 1.07 -7.02
CA MET A 60 11.80 -0.25 -7.51
C MET A 60 12.89 -1.30 -7.26
N ARG A 61 12.49 -2.47 -6.79
CA ARG A 61 13.37 -3.61 -6.48
C ARG A 61 12.74 -4.90 -7.00
N GLY A 62 13.56 -5.93 -7.20
CA GLY A 62 13.08 -7.25 -7.63
C GLY A 62 12.20 -7.16 -8.89
N THR A 63 11.04 -7.80 -8.85
CA THR A 63 10.11 -7.81 -10.00
C THR A 63 9.57 -6.44 -10.38
N ALA A 64 9.50 -5.48 -9.45
CA ALA A 64 9.08 -4.12 -9.78
C ALA A 64 10.13 -3.34 -10.57
N SER A 65 11.43 -3.64 -10.36
CA SER A 65 12.50 -3.03 -11.17
C SER A 65 12.35 -3.47 -12.63
N ASN A 66 12.22 -4.78 -12.86
CA ASN A 66 12.02 -5.32 -14.20
C ASN A 66 10.77 -4.74 -14.88
N TRP A 67 9.68 -4.56 -14.13
CA TRP A 67 8.47 -3.93 -14.64
C TRP A 67 8.72 -2.48 -15.08
N PHE A 68 9.45 -1.71 -14.27
CA PHE A 68 9.78 -0.32 -14.58
C PHE A 68 10.71 -0.21 -15.80
N ASP A 69 11.73 -1.07 -15.87
CA ASP A 69 12.70 -1.10 -16.98
C ASP A 69 12.04 -1.46 -18.31
N VAL A 70 11.07 -2.38 -18.31
CA VAL A 70 10.31 -2.75 -19.53
C VAL A 70 9.35 -1.65 -19.96
N ARG A 71 8.80 -0.88 -19.01
CA ARG A 71 7.87 0.21 -19.29
C ARG A 71 8.58 1.40 -19.93
N ASP A 72 9.84 1.63 -19.55
CA ASP A 72 10.68 2.77 -19.97
C ASP A 72 9.92 4.10 -19.95
N PRO A 73 9.45 4.54 -18.76
CA PRO A 73 8.55 5.70 -18.69
C PRO A 73 9.28 7.03 -18.81
N ASP A 74 8.63 7.99 -19.46
CA ASP A 74 9.12 9.37 -19.64
C ASP A 74 8.38 10.41 -18.78
N ASP A 75 7.22 10.05 -18.21
CA ASP A 75 6.38 10.93 -17.38
C ASP A 75 5.97 10.25 -16.07
N ILE A 76 6.08 10.99 -14.96
CA ILE A 76 5.77 10.47 -13.62
C ILE A 76 4.27 10.25 -13.41
N ASP A 77 3.40 11.08 -13.98
CA ASP A 77 1.96 10.93 -13.77
C ASP A 77 1.47 9.66 -14.50
N GLU A 78 1.89 9.47 -15.75
CA GLU A 78 1.61 8.23 -16.51
C GLU A 78 2.20 6.99 -15.84
N THR A 79 3.39 7.12 -15.24
CA THR A 79 4.02 6.05 -14.45
C THR A 79 3.16 5.67 -13.25
N ILE A 80 2.65 6.65 -12.51
CA ILE A 80 1.83 6.42 -11.31
C ILE A 80 0.51 5.74 -11.67
N ASP A 81 -0.13 6.17 -12.76
CA ASP A 81 -1.35 5.53 -13.27
C ASP A 81 -1.09 4.08 -13.69
N SER A 82 -0.03 3.85 -14.46
CA SER A 82 0.39 2.52 -14.90
C SER A 82 0.76 1.61 -13.73
N PHE A 83 1.47 2.15 -12.73
CA PHE A 83 1.82 1.44 -11.50
C PHE A 83 0.57 1.00 -10.75
N THR A 84 -0.39 1.92 -10.61
CA THR A 84 -1.65 1.68 -9.92
C THR A 84 -2.45 0.59 -10.62
N ASP A 85 -2.58 0.66 -11.94
CA ASP A 85 -3.32 -0.35 -12.69
C ASP A 85 -2.63 -1.72 -12.68
N TYR A 86 -1.30 -1.77 -12.78
CA TYR A 86 -0.58 -3.04 -12.84
C TYR A 86 -0.48 -3.78 -11.50
N PHE A 87 -0.27 -3.04 -10.40
CA PHE A 87 -0.08 -3.62 -9.06
C PHE A 87 -1.33 -3.59 -8.18
N TRP A 88 -2.28 -2.69 -8.45
CA TRP A 88 -3.49 -2.51 -7.67
C TRP A 88 -4.73 -2.21 -8.53
N GLY A 89 -4.74 -2.72 -9.76
CA GLY A 89 -5.87 -2.60 -10.68
C GLY A 89 -7.11 -3.37 -10.22
N GLU A 90 -8.12 -3.41 -11.08
CA GLU A 90 -9.41 -4.03 -10.76
C GLU A 90 -9.28 -5.49 -10.35
N GLU A 91 -8.45 -6.27 -11.05
CA GLU A 91 -8.23 -7.68 -10.76
C GLU A 91 -7.66 -7.89 -9.34
N GLN A 92 -6.65 -7.10 -8.95
CA GLN A 92 -6.01 -7.22 -7.65
C GLN A 92 -6.94 -6.76 -6.53
N GLN A 93 -7.74 -5.72 -6.78
CA GLN A 93 -8.79 -5.29 -5.85
C GLN A 93 -9.92 -6.32 -5.73
N ALA A 94 -10.29 -7.00 -6.82
CA ALA A 94 -11.29 -8.06 -6.82
C ALA A 94 -10.81 -9.28 -6.02
N ARG A 95 -9.55 -9.70 -6.21
CA ARG A 95 -8.93 -10.76 -5.41
C ARG A 95 -8.92 -10.42 -3.92
N PHE A 96 -8.48 -9.22 -3.54
CA PHE A 96 -8.54 -8.78 -2.14
C PHE A 96 -9.98 -8.80 -1.57
N ARG A 97 -10.98 -8.43 -2.39
CA ARG A 97 -12.39 -8.52 -1.98
C ARG A 97 -12.84 -9.97 -1.81
N GLU A 98 -12.43 -10.86 -2.69
CA GLU A 98 -12.70 -12.29 -2.55
C GLU A 98 -12.10 -12.83 -1.25
N ASP A 99 -10.85 -12.47 -0.97
CA ASP A 99 -10.14 -12.90 0.23
C ASP A 99 -10.86 -12.44 1.51
N ILE A 100 -11.21 -11.16 1.59
CA ILE A 100 -11.89 -10.60 2.77
C ILE A 100 -13.31 -11.14 2.96
N TYR A 101 -13.97 -11.64 1.90
CA TYR A 101 -15.30 -12.23 1.99
C TYR A 101 -15.28 -13.73 2.32
N ASN A 102 -14.29 -14.47 1.82
CA ASN A 102 -14.35 -15.92 1.76
C ASN A 102 -13.26 -16.64 2.55
N GLU A 103 -12.08 -16.05 2.75
CA GLU A 103 -11.01 -16.74 3.46
C GLU A 103 -11.30 -16.91 4.95
N ARG A 104 -10.58 -17.82 5.61
CA ARG A 104 -10.65 -17.97 7.07
C ARG A 104 -9.28 -17.72 7.65
N TYR A 105 -9.25 -17.07 8.80
CA TYR A 105 -8.02 -16.92 9.56
C TYR A 105 -7.45 -18.30 9.92
N LYS A 106 -6.16 -18.49 9.64
CA LYS A 106 -5.41 -19.71 9.97
C LYS A 106 -4.34 -19.37 11.01
N ALA A 107 -4.51 -19.90 12.22
CA ALA A 107 -3.58 -19.64 13.34
C ALA A 107 -2.16 -20.18 13.09
N GLU A 108 -2.04 -21.16 12.18
CA GLU A 108 -0.78 -21.81 11.80
C GLU A 108 0.21 -20.87 11.08
N VAL A 109 -0.24 -19.70 10.63
CA VAL A 109 0.56 -18.73 9.85
C VAL A 109 1.36 -17.76 10.75
N GLY A 110 1.34 -17.95 12.07
CA GLY A 110 2.18 -17.19 13.01
C GLY A 110 1.80 -15.70 13.18
N THR A 111 0.65 -15.28 12.66
CA THR A 111 0.08 -13.93 12.86
C THR A 111 -1.05 -14.00 13.86
N THR A 112 -1.14 -13.08 14.82
CA THR A 112 -2.28 -13.06 15.74
C THR A 112 -3.56 -12.62 15.05
N MET A 113 -4.73 -12.96 15.62
CA MET A 113 -6.03 -12.53 15.08
C MET A 113 -6.16 -11.00 14.99
N ALA A 114 -5.63 -10.29 15.99
CA ALA A 114 -5.65 -8.83 16.02
C ALA A 114 -4.78 -8.21 14.91
N GLU A 115 -3.57 -8.74 14.69
CA GLU A 115 -2.69 -8.31 13.61
C GLU A 115 -3.30 -8.60 12.24
N TYR A 116 -3.92 -9.77 12.07
CA TYR A 116 -4.61 -10.15 10.85
C TYR A 116 -5.78 -9.21 10.53
N ALA A 117 -6.66 -8.97 11.52
CA ALA A 117 -7.77 -8.04 11.41
C ALA A 117 -7.32 -6.61 11.08
N LEU A 118 -6.27 -6.14 11.76
CA LEU A 118 -5.70 -4.80 11.53
C LEU A 118 -5.08 -4.67 10.14
N ASN A 119 -4.40 -5.71 9.65
CA ASN A 119 -3.82 -5.71 8.31
C ASN A 119 -4.91 -5.63 7.23
N LEU A 120 -5.95 -6.47 7.31
CA LEU A 120 -7.08 -6.43 6.39
C LEU A 120 -7.78 -5.06 6.40
N SER A 121 -8.00 -4.51 7.59
CA SER A 121 -8.63 -3.20 7.76
C SER A 121 -7.78 -2.08 7.15
N LYS A 122 -6.45 -2.13 7.29
CA LYS A 122 -5.54 -1.18 6.66
C LYS A 122 -5.56 -1.29 5.13
N GLN A 123 -5.60 -2.52 4.60
CA GLN A 123 -5.62 -2.76 3.16
C GLN A 123 -6.94 -2.33 2.52
N ALA A 124 -8.08 -2.57 3.18
CA ALA A 124 -9.40 -2.17 2.70
C ALA A 124 -9.54 -0.66 2.43
N LYS A 125 -8.76 0.18 3.15
CA LYS A 125 -8.71 1.64 2.95
C LYS A 125 -8.10 2.06 1.60
N TYR A 126 -7.45 1.14 0.89
CA TYR A 126 -6.83 1.40 -0.41
C TYR A 126 -7.68 0.93 -1.60
N LEU A 127 -8.86 0.35 -1.36
CA LEU A 127 -9.81 0.04 -2.43
C LEU A 127 -10.31 1.33 -3.09
N ARG A 128 -10.43 1.35 -4.42
CA ARG A 128 -10.98 2.50 -5.18
C ARG A 128 -12.42 2.82 -4.77
N SER A 129 -13.21 1.78 -4.48
CA SER A 129 -14.48 1.88 -3.76
C SER A 129 -14.28 1.27 -2.37
N PRO A 130 -13.96 2.09 -1.35
CA PRO A 130 -13.72 1.62 0.00
C PRO A 130 -14.94 0.88 0.54
N MET A 131 -14.69 -0.21 1.26
CA MET A 131 -15.72 -0.86 2.05
C MET A 131 -16.08 0.04 3.23
N SER A 132 -17.35 0.06 3.62
CA SER A 132 -17.75 0.79 4.83
C SER A 132 -17.12 0.16 6.07
N GLU A 133 -16.89 0.92 7.14
CA GLU A 133 -16.31 0.37 8.38
C GLU A 133 -17.15 -0.79 8.93
N HIS A 134 -18.48 -0.67 8.89
CA HIS A 134 -19.40 -1.73 9.29
C HIS A 134 -19.24 -3.00 8.44
N GLU A 135 -18.99 -2.84 7.14
CA GLU A 135 -18.76 -3.94 6.23
C GLU A 135 -17.42 -4.62 6.49
N VAL A 136 -16.34 -3.85 6.67
CA VAL A 136 -15.02 -4.40 7.03
C VAL A 136 -15.13 -5.18 8.35
N ILE A 137 -15.74 -4.59 9.38
CA ILE A 137 -15.95 -5.24 10.68
C ILE A 137 -16.75 -6.54 10.53
N ARG A 138 -17.83 -6.53 9.73
CA ARG A 138 -18.66 -7.73 9.49
C ARG A 138 -17.87 -8.83 8.81
N CYS A 139 -17.07 -8.48 7.79
CA CYS A 139 -16.29 -9.44 7.03
C CYS A 139 -15.19 -10.03 7.90
N VAL A 140 -14.39 -9.20 8.57
CA VAL A 140 -13.32 -9.61 9.48
C VAL A 140 -13.84 -10.54 10.59
N LYS A 141 -15.01 -10.27 11.18
CA LYS A 141 -15.62 -11.16 12.18
C LYS A 141 -15.88 -12.57 11.65
N ARG A 142 -16.34 -12.71 10.40
CA ARG A 142 -16.66 -14.02 9.80
C ARG A 142 -15.42 -14.89 9.60
N LEU A 143 -14.23 -14.29 9.48
CA LEU A 143 -12.97 -14.99 9.24
C LEU A 143 -12.48 -15.79 10.47
N PHE A 144 -12.91 -15.44 11.69
CA PHE A 144 -12.41 -16.02 12.95
C PHE A 144 -13.24 -17.19 13.50
N GLY A 145 -14.21 -17.71 12.73
CA GLY A 145 -15.07 -18.82 13.14
C GLY A 145 -16.21 -18.41 14.08
N ALA A 146 -17.21 -19.29 14.22
CA ALA A 146 -18.49 -18.97 14.86
C ALA A 146 -18.40 -18.67 16.36
N SER A 147 -17.45 -19.28 17.08
CA SER A 147 -17.25 -19.07 18.51
C SER A 147 -16.77 -17.64 18.81
N VAL A 148 -15.73 -17.19 18.11
CA VAL A 148 -15.16 -15.84 18.25
C VAL A 148 -16.12 -14.79 17.68
N ALA A 149 -16.70 -15.04 16.51
CA ALA A 149 -17.62 -14.09 15.88
C ALA A 149 -18.83 -13.75 16.78
N ARG A 150 -19.28 -14.70 17.61
CA ARG A 150 -20.39 -14.53 18.55
C ARG A 150 -20.01 -13.65 19.76
N GLU A 151 -18.73 -13.62 20.13
CA GLU A 151 -18.24 -12.78 21.24
C GLU A 151 -18.05 -11.32 20.82
N ILE A 152 -17.71 -11.07 19.56
CA ILE A 152 -17.57 -9.71 19.03
C ILE A 152 -18.95 -9.12 18.73
N ARG A 153 -19.62 -8.58 19.75
CA ARG A 153 -20.94 -7.96 19.58
C ARG A 153 -20.85 -6.71 18.68
N PRO A 154 -21.78 -6.52 17.72
CA PRO A 154 -21.83 -5.31 16.89
C PRO A 154 -21.99 -4.00 17.68
N THR A 155 -22.51 -4.08 18.92
CA THR A 155 -22.75 -2.93 19.79
C THR A 155 -21.49 -2.39 20.47
N THR A 156 -20.41 -3.18 20.54
CA THR A 156 -19.18 -2.82 21.26
C THR A 156 -18.06 -2.28 20.35
N VAL A 157 -18.07 -2.62 19.05
CA VAL A 157 -17.05 -2.13 18.09
C VAL A 157 -17.74 -1.19 17.10
N LYS A 158 -17.52 0.11 17.29
CA LYS A 158 -18.13 1.18 16.47
C LYS A 158 -17.18 1.75 15.41
N SER A 159 -15.88 1.51 15.53
CA SER A 159 -14.84 2.02 14.65
C SER A 159 -13.61 1.11 14.70
N ILE A 160 -12.72 1.25 13.71
CA ILE A 160 -11.40 0.61 13.65
C ILE A 160 -10.32 1.55 14.19
#